data_AF-A0A7S2FFZ1-F1
#
_entry.id   AF-A0A7S2FFZ1-F1
#
_cell.length_a   1.000
_cell.length_b   1.000
_cell.length_c   1.000
_cell.angle_alpha   90.00
_cell.angle_beta   90.00
_cell.angle_gamma   90.00
#
_symmetry.space_group_name_H-M   'P 1'
#
loop_
_entity.id
_entity.type
_entity.pdbx_description
1 polymer ?
#
loop_
_entity_poly.entity_id
_entity_poly.type
_entity_poly.pdbx_seq_one_letter_code
_entity_poly.pdbx_strand_id
1 'polypeptide(L)'
;ESAVLSVAWSSDTEYLAVASENKTVVIFGNLGEKSLGARSRVTFKFNDRVRCVVWSLRDKEDRYLFAAGTADNFAVIVDAGFLERQTLQSHATIKIEYCENAEKET
;
A
#
# COMPACT_ATOMS: atom_id res chain seq x y z
N GLU A 1 9.30 -11.35 15.32
CA GLU A 1 9.74 -10.51 14.18
C GLU A 1 9.24 -11.16 12.89
N SER A 2 8.94 -10.38 11.86
CA SER A 2 8.42 -10.90 10.59
C SER A 2 9.19 -10.29 9.42
N ALA A 3 9.45 -11.08 8.38
CA ALA A 3 10.25 -10.64 7.25
C ALA A 3 9.58 -9.46 6.53
N VAL A 4 10.39 -8.47 6.16
CA VAL A 4 10.02 -7.44 5.18
C VAL A 4 10.21 -8.05 3.80
N LEU A 5 9.18 -7.98 2.97
CA LEU A 5 9.17 -8.62 1.66
C LEU A 5 9.28 -7.62 0.52
N SER A 6 8.83 -6.38 0.72
CA SER A 6 8.93 -5.31 -0.27
C SER A 6 8.89 -3.94 0.41
N VAL A 7 9.57 -2.97 -0.20
CA VAL A 7 9.51 -1.56 0.20
C VAL A 7 9.35 -0.68 -1.03
N ALA A 8 8.60 0.42 -0.89
CA ALA A 8 8.42 1.37 -1.99
C ALA A 8 8.26 2.79 -1.44
N TRP A 9 9.04 3.72 -1.99
CA TRP A 9 8.84 5.15 -1.78
C TRP A 9 7.68 5.66 -2.63
N SER A 10 6.90 6.59 -2.08
CA SER A 10 5.98 7.40 -2.88
C SER A 10 6.78 8.30 -3.83
N SER A 11 6.15 8.74 -4.92
CA SER A 11 6.82 9.53 -5.97
C SER A 11 7.30 10.91 -5.49
N ASP A 12 6.67 11.45 -4.44
CA ASP A 12 6.99 12.72 -3.79
C ASP A 12 8.01 12.59 -2.65
N THR A 13 8.47 11.36 -2.34
CA THR A 13 9.40 11.03 -1.26
C THR A 13 8.91 11.32 0.17
N GLU A 14 7.63 11.62 0.35
CA GLU A 14 7.07 11.91 1.69
C GLU A 14 6.70 10.64 2.47
N TYR A 15 6.41 9.55 1.74
CA TYR A 15 5.92 8.29 2.29
C TYR A 15 6.78 7.09 1.89
N LEU A 16 6.96 6.17 2.84
CA LEU A 16 7.56 4.85 2.62
C LEU A 16 6.56 3.76 2.98
N ALA A 17 6.24 2.90 2.02
CA ALA A 17 5.46 1.69 2.22
C ALA A 17 6.38 0.51 2.50
N VAL A 18 6.02 -0.31 3.50
CA VAL A 18 6.74 -1.51 3.90
C VAL A 18 5.77 -2.68 3.98
N ALA A 19 5.89 -3.63 3.06
CA ALA A 19 5.12 -4.86 3.01
C ALA A 19 5.82 -5.99 3.78
N SER A 20 5.06 -6.77 4.52
CA SER A 20 5.60 -7.83 5.39
C SER A 20 4.84 -9.14 5.30
N GLU A 21 5.56 -10.21 5.66
CA GLU A 21 5.00 -11.56 5.81
C GLU A 21 3.91 -11.63 6.90
N ASN A 22 3.87 -10.70 7.85
CA ASN A 22 2.82 -10.61 8.86
C ASN A 22 1.46 -10.10 8.32
N LYS A 23 1.28 -10.09 6.99
CA LYS A 23 0.05 -9.69 6.30
C LYS A 23 -0.27 -8.21 6.45
N THR A 24 0.76 -7.38 6.57
CA THR A 24 0.57 -5.94 6.68
C THR A 24 1.39 -5.15 5.67
N VAL A 25 0.85 -3.98 5.32
CA VAL A 25 1.62 -2.88 4.75
C VAL A 25 1.61 -1.76 5.77
N VAL A 26 2.80 -1.28 6.15
CA VAL A 26 2.97 -0.11 7.02
C VAL A 26 3.42 1.06 6.18
N ILE A 27 2.72 2.18 6.27
CA ILE A 27 3.11 3.44 5.66
C ILE A 27 3.74 4.32 6.73
N PHE A 28 4.93 4.83 6.45
CA PHE A 28 5.62 5.83 7.24
C PHE A 28 5.60 7.15 6.48
N GLY A 29 5.07 8.21 7.07
CA GLY A 29 5.06 9.56 6.48
C GLY A 29 6.02 10.53 7.17
N ASN A 30 6.16 11.71 6.57
CA ASN A 30 6.99 12.83 7.07
C ASN A 30 8.48 12.46 7.23
N LEU A 31 9.02 11.69 6.27
CA LEU A 31 10.41 11.24 6.34
C LEU A 31 11.43 12.31 5.92
N GLY A 32 10.99 13.35 5.22
CA GLY A 32 11.82 14.48 4.76
C GLY A 32 12.01 15.60 5.79
N GLU A 33 11.13 15.73 6.78
CA GLU A 33 11.30 16.74 7.83
C GLU A 33 12.34 16.27 8.86
N LYS A 34 13.42 17.06 9.02
CA LYS A 34 14.45 16.86 10.07
C LYS A 34 13.88 16.90 11.50
N SER A 35 12.64 17.33 11.65
CA SER A 35 11.87 17.37 12.90
C SER A 35 11.39 15.96 13.26
N LEU A 36 12.26 15.18 13.90
CA LEU A 36 12.10 13.79 14.37
C LEU A 36 10.84 13.44 15.22
N GLY A 37 9.85 14.32 15.36
CA GLY A 37 8.75 14.17 16.33
C GLY A 37 7.44 13.59 15.78
N ALA A 38 7.14 13.75 14.50
CA ALA A 38 5.79 13.46 13.95
C ALA A 38 5.82 12.50 12.76
N ARG A 39 6.48 11.34 12.94
CA ARG A 39 6.36 10.24 11.96
C ARG A 39 4.94 9.68 12.04
N SER A 40 4.11 10.01 11.05
CA SER A 40 2.81 9.37 10.92
C SER A 40 3.02 7.91 10.53
N ARG A 41 2.31 7.01 11.20
CA ARG A 41 2.34 5.57 10.91
C ARG A 41 0.93 5.06 10.70
N VAL A 42 0.71 4.43 9.56
CA VAL A 42 -0.56 3.79 9.24
C VAL A 42 -0.31 2.34 8.89
N THR A 43 -1.15 1.43 9.39
CA THR A 43 -1.03 -0.01 9.11
C THR A 43 -2.28 -0.51 8.41
N PHE A 44 -2.08 -1.08 7.23
CA PHE A 44 -3.09 -1.80 6.48
C PHE A 44 -2.92 -3.30 6.72
N LYS A 45 -4.02 -4.00 7.01
CA LYS A 45 -4.06 -5.44 7.20
C LYS A 45 -4.66 -6.12 5.98
N PHE A 46 -4.03 -7.21 5.57
CA PHE A 46 -4.42 -8.04 4.44
C PHE A 46 -4.74 -9.46 4.92
N ASN A 47 -5.41 -10.23 4.07
CA ASN A 47 -5.82 -11.59 4.37
C ASN A 47 -4.64 -12.58 4.38
N ASP A 48 -3.60 -12.29 3.58
CA ASP A 48 -2.37 -13.07 3.53
C ASP A 48 -1.10 -12.20 3.35
N ARG A 49 0.06 -12.86 3.31
CA ARG A 49 1.39 -12.25 3.18
C ARG A 49 1.42 -11.28 2.01
N VAL A 50 1.92 -10.08 2.24
CA VAL A 50 2.07 -9.07 1.18
C VAL A 50 3.44 -9.23 0.54
N ARG A 51 3.47 -9.68 -0.72
CA ARG A 51 4.71 -10.01 -1.43
C ARG A 51 5.34 -8.81 -2.11
N CYS A 52 4.53 -7.88 -2.58
CA CYS A 52 4.98 -6.67 -3.28
C CYS A 52 4.08 -5.49 -2.94
N VAL A 53 4.65 -4.29 -3.01
CA VAL A 53 3.93 -3.02 -2.90
C VAL A 53 4.51 -2.01 -3.87
N VAL A 54 3.66 -1.24 -4.53
CA VAL A 54 4.04 -0.15 -5.43
C VAL A 54 3.13 1.04 -5.22
N TRP A 55 3.67 2.25 -5.39
CA TRP A 55 2.88 3.48 -5.39
C TRP A 55 2.45 3.86 -6.80
N SER A 56 1.24 4.39 -6.93
CA SER A 56 0.86 5.14 -8.12
C SER A 56 1.67 6.43 -8.19
N LEU A 57 1.92 6.89 -9.41
CA LEU A 57 2.30 8.28 -9.61
C LEU A 57 1.11 9.15 -9.18
N ARG A 58 1.38 10.26 -8.49
CA ARG A 58 0.37 11.23 -8.05
C ARG A 58 -0.57 11.54 -9.21
N ASP A 59 -1.85 11.22 -9.05
CA ASP A 59 -2.85 11.48 -10.08
C ASP A 59 -3.18 12.98 -10.12
N LYS A 60 -3.96 13.42 -11.12
CA LYS A 60 -4.40 14.82 -11.23
C LYS A 60 -5.33 15.25 -10.08
N GLU A 61 -5.84 14.30 -9.30
CA GLU A 61 -6.77 14.51 -8.20
C GLU A 61 -6.08 14.44 -6.83
N ASP A 62 -4.74 14.39 -6.82
CA ASP A 62 -3.92 14.38 -5.62
C ASP A 62 -4.14 13.17 -4.70
N ARG A 63 -4.48 12.02 -5.28
CA ARG A 63 -4.69 10.79 -4.53
C ARG A 63 -3.42 9.97 -4.44
N TYR A 64 -3.10 9.57 -3.21
CA TYR A 64 -2.07 8.59 -2.92
C TYR A 64 -2.65 7.19 -3.05
N LEU A 65 -2.53 6.58 -4.21
CA LEU A 65 -2.89 5.17 -4.41
C LEU A 65 -1.66 4.29 -4.27
N PHE A 66 -1.81 3.13 -3.64
CA PHE A 66 -0.82 2.06 -3.73
C PHE A 66 -1.48 0.73 -4.08
N ALA A 67 -0.73 -0.13 -4.78
CA ALA A 67 -1.13 -1.49 -5.07
C ALA A 67 -0.28 -2.46 -4.25
N ALA A 68 -0.95 -3.48 -3.69
CA ALA A 68 -0.31 -4.54 -2.93
C ALA A 68 -0.69 -5.90 -3.51
N GLY A 69 0.31 -6.73 -3.80
CA GLY A 69 0.11 -8.12 -4.22
C GLY A 69 0.22 -9.05 -3.02
N THR A 70 -0.81 -9.88 -2.81
CA THR A 70 -0.89 -10.80 -1.67
C THR A 70 -0.73 -12.26 -2.11
N ALA A 71 -0.28 -13.10 -1.19
CA ALA A 71 -0.04 -14.53 -1.45
C ALA A 71 -1.32 -15.36 -1.65
N ASP A 72 -2.49 -14.79 -1.36
CA ASP A 72 -3.81 -15.38 -1.62
C ASP A 72 -4.32 -15.10 -3.05
N ASN A 73 -3.42 -14.78 -3.99
CA ASN A 73 -3.68 -14.52 -5.41
C ASN A 73 -4.47 -13.24 -5.71
N PHE A 74 -4.60 -12.32 -4.75
CA PHE A 74 -5.23 -11.03 -4.96
C PHE A 74 -4.22 -9.90 -5.18
N ALA A 75 -4.63 -8.92 -5.99
CA ALA A 75 -4.04 -7.61 -6.00
C ALA A 75 -5.07 -6.62 -5.45
N VAL A 76 -4.63 -5.76 -4.53
CA VAL A 76 -5.51 -4.79 -3.89
C VAL A 76 -4.98 -3.40 -4.19
N ILE A 77 -5.87 -2.53 -4.67
CA ILE A 77 -5.61 -1.09 -4.78
C ILE A 77 -6.22 -0.43 -3.55
N VAL A 78 -5.38 0.33 -2.85
CA VAL A 78 -5.75 1.03 -1.63
C VAL A 78 -5.60 2.53 -1.89
N ASP A 79 -6.68 3.25 -1.59
CA ASP A 79 -6.65 4.71 -1.50
C ASP A 79 -6.13 5.14 -0.13
N ALA A 80 -4.97 5.81 -0.14
CA ALA A 80 -4.31 6.38 1.02
C ALA A 80 -4.44 7.93 1.06
N GLY A 81 -5.45 8.50 0.41
CA GLY A 81 -5.70 9.96 0.36
C GLY A 81 -5.93 10.66 1.70
N PHE A 82 -6.03 9.91 2.80
CA PHE A 82 -6.04 10.46 4.16
C PHE A 82 -4.63 10.73 4.72
N LEU A 83 -3.56 10.36 4.01
CA LEU A 83 -2.19 10.64 4.45
C LEU A 83 -1.90 12.15 4.50
N GLU A 84 -2.46 12.93 3.57
CA GLU A 84 -2.42 14.41 3.62
C GLU A 84 -3.45 15.01 4.59
N ARG A 85 -4.60 14.35 4.75
CA ARG A 85 -5.68 14.82 5.63
C ARG A 85 -5.64 14.05 6.93
N GLN A 86 -4.81 14.50 7.87
CA GLN A 86 -5.02 14.16 9.29
C GLN A 86 -6.38 14.72 9.73
N THR A 87 -7.48 14.03 9.39
CA THR A 87 -8.80 13.95 10.04
C THR A 87 -9.83 13.41 9.02
N LEU A 88 -10.56 12.38 9.46
CA LEU A 88 -11.80 11.78 8.92
C LEU A 88 -11.71 10.62 7.88
N GLN A 89 -12.32 9.50 8.30
CA GLN A 89 -12.79 8.26 7.64
C GLN A 89 -13.06 8.37 6.11
N SER A 90 -12.94 7.35 5.27
CA SER A 90 -13.16 5.89 5.40
C SER A 90 -12.36 5.15 4.30
N HIS A 91 -12.01 3.86 4.50
CA HIS A 91 -11.17 3.10 3.56
C HIS A 91 -12.00 2.47 2.43
N ALA A 92 -11.97 3.06 1.23
CA ALA A 92 -12.39 2.36 0.02
C ALA A 92 -11.27 1.40 -0.42
N THR A 93 -11.51 0.10 -0.29
CA THR A 93 -10.59 -0.94 -0.78
C THR A 93 -11.18 -1.53 -2.05
N ILE A 94 -10.46 -1.42 -3.17
CA ILE A 94 -10.84 -2.09 -4.41
C ILE A 94 -10.01 -3.37 -4.49
N LYS A 95 -10.68 -4.51 -4.39
CA LYS A 95 -10.05 -5.83 -4.60
C LYS A 95 -10.14 -6.18 -6.08
N ILE A 96 -9.01 -6.50 -6.69
CA ILE A 96 -8.93 -7.04 -8.05
C ILE A 96 -8.53 -8.50 -7.91
N GLU A 97 -9.43 -9.40 -8.30
CA GLU A 97 -9.17 -10.84 -8.35
C GLU A 97 -8.50 -11.19 -9.68
N TYR A 98 -7.46 -12.02 -9.63
CA TYR A 98 -6.90 -12.61 -10.83
C TYR A 98 -7.79 -13.79 -11.26
N CYS A 99 -8.57 -13.63 -12.34
CA CYS A 99 -9.19 -14.78 -13.00
C CYS A 99 -8.14 -15.44 -13.91
N GLU A 100 -7.79 -16.69 -13.64
CA GLU A 100 -7.15 -17.55 -14.64
C GLU A 100 -8.15 -17.74 -15.80
N ASN A 101 -7.94 -17.04 -16.91
CA ASN A 101 -8.61 -17.40 -18.15
C ASN A 101 -8.15 -18.81 -18.53
N ALA A 102 -9.09 -19.75 -18.51
CA ALA A 102 -8.89 -21.13 -18.89
C ALA A 102 -8.49 -21.20 -20.38
N GLU A 103 -7.19 -21.20 -20.66
CA GLU A 103 -6.68 -21.68 -21.95
C GLU A 103 -6.66 -23.22 -21.91
N LYS A 104 -7.80 -23.81 -22.27
CA LYS A 104 -7.85 -25.11 -22.93
C LYS A 104 -8.83 -25.04 -24.09
N GLU A 105 -8.44 -24.31 -25.13
CA GLU A 105 -8.86 -24.67 -26.49
C GLU A 105 -7.81 -25.63 -27.06
N THR A 106 -8.15 -26.91 -27.13
CA THR A 106 -7.77 -27.87 -28.18
C THR A 106 -8.59 -29.13 -28.04
#